data_AF-A0A847IIC3-F1
#
_entry.id   AF-A0A847IIC3-F1
#
_cell.length_a   1.000
_cell.length_b   1.000
_cell.length_c   1.000
_cell.angle_alpha   90.00
_cell.angle_beta   90.00
_cell.angle_gamma   90.00
#
_symmetry.space_group_name_H-M   'P 1'
#
loop_
_entity.id
_entity.type
_entity.pdbx_description
1 polymer ?
#
loop_
_entity_poly.entity_id
_entity_poly.type
_entity_poly.pdbx_seq_one_letter_code
_entity_poly.pdbx_strand_id
1 'polypeptide(L)' 'GAIDALSPAGSKESDGAHVGLTNVDQRLRSAFGNDYGLVVETAVGAGTKVNLRVPKFAPGVHVGKAASTPDETG' A
#
# COMPACT_ATOMS: atom_id res chain seq x y z
N GLY A 1 -32.82 17.74 23.12
CA GLY A 1 -32.55 16.54 22.32
C GLY A 1 -31.27 16.77 21.56
N ALA A 2 -30.19 16.13 21.99
CA ALA A 2 -28.85 16.34 21.47
C ALA A 2 -28.48 15.16 20.57
N ILE A 3 -28.91 15.20 19.30
CA ILE A 3 -28.50 14.25 18.27
C ILE A 3 -28.50 14.94 16.90
N ASP A 4 -27.77 16.04 16.74
CA ASP A 4 -27.50 16.55 15.39
C ASP A 4 -26.11 17.18 15.35
N ALA A 5 -25.10 16.32 15.36
CA ALA A 5 -23.72 16.68 15.07
C ALA A 5 -22.96 15.45 14.57
N LEU A 6 -23.51 14.74 13.57
CA LEU A 6 -22.65 13.93 12.71
C LEU A 6 -21.91 14.89 11.78
N SER A 7 -20.65 15.18 12.10
CA SER A 7 -19.71 15.81 11.18
C SER A 7 -19.28 14.75 10.16
N PRO A 8 -19.66 14.83 8.88
CA PRO A 8 -19.21 13.90 7.85
C PRO A 8 -18.01 14.52 7.16
N ALA A 9 -16.81 14.28 7.69
CA ALA A 9 -15.59 14.57 6.94
C ALA A 9 -14.49 13.61 7.39
N GLY A 10 -14.49 12.43 6.76
CA GLY A 10 -13.35 11.53 6.80
C GLY A 10 -12.08 12.18 6.22
N SER A 11 -11.00 11.42 6.32
CA SER A 11 -9.69 11.68 5.67
C SER A 11 -8.69 12.52 6.48
N LYS A 12 -8.46 12.18 7.76
CA LYS A 12 -7.18 12.51 8.42
C LYS A 12 -6.09 11.43 8.17
N GLU A 13 -6.44 10.36 7.47
CA GLU A 13 -5.56 9.23 7.14
C GLU A 13 -4.73 9.43 5.86
N SER A 14 -5.04 10.48 5.11
CA SER A 14 -4.50 10.67 3.76
C SER A 14 -3.07 11.25 3.76
N ASP A 15 -2.71 12.13 4.70
CA ASP A 15 -1.44 12.87 4.67
C ASP A 15 -0.18 11.96 4.70
N GLY A 16 -0.21 10.90 5.52
CA GLY A 16 0.87 9.89 5.57
C GLY A 16 0.74 8.77 4.53
N ALA A 17 -0.48 8.44 4.11
CA ALA A 17 -0.74 7.42 3.09
C ALA A 17 -0.13 7.82 1.73
N HIS A 18 -0.17 9.11 1.40
CA HIS A 18 0.42 9.63 0.16
C HIS A 18 1.94 9.51 0.15
N VAL A 19 2.62 9.78 1.27
CA VAL A 19 4.09 9.70 1.37
C VAL A 19 4.56 8.25 1.25
N GLY A 20 3.86 7.32 1.91
CA GLY A 20 4.18 5.90 1.85
C GLY A 20 4.10 5.34 0.42
N LEU A 21 2.99 5.59 -0.29
CA LEU A 21 2.81 5.13 -1.67
C LEU A 21 3.78 5.83 -2.63
N THR A 22 4.08 7.11 -2.44
CA THR A 22 5.04 7.85 -3.29
C THR A 22 6.45 7.25 -3.16
N ASN A 23 6.90 6.96 -1.94
CA ASN A 23 8.20 6.31 -1.72
C ASN A 23 8.25 4.91 -2.35
N VAL A 24 7.14 4.15 -2.33
CA VAL A 24 7.06 2.85 -3.00
C VAL A 24 7.14 3.00 -4.52
N ASP A 25 6.39 3.93 -5.13
CA ASP A 25 6.46 4.19 -6.58
C ASP A 25 7.86 4.62 -7.02
N GLN A 26 8.48 5.56 -6.29
CA GLN A 26 9.83 6.04 -6.58
C GLN A 26 10.85 4.89 -6.52
N ARG A 27 10.76 4.01 -5.52
CA ARG A 27 11.67 2.85 -5.40
C ARG A 27 11.45 1.82 -6.49
N LEU A 28 10.19 1.51 -6.81
CA LEU A 28 9.86 0.59 -7.90
C LEU A 28 10.42 1.08 -9.23
N ARG A 29 10.21 2.36 -9.52
CA ARG A 29 10.71 3.01 -10.72
C ARG A 29 12.22 3.07 -10.77
N SER A 30 12.86 3.37 -9.64
CA SER A 30 14.32 3.41 -9.53
C SER A 30 14.97 2.03 -9.62
N ALA A 31 14.31 0.97 -9.16
CA ALA A 31 14.85 -0.38 -9.13
C ALA A 31 14.57 -1.16 -10.42
N PHE A 32 13.40 -0.97 -11.02
CA PHE A 32 12.93 -1.79 -12.14
C PHE A 32 12.68 -0.98 -13.43
N GLY A 33 12.60 0.34 -13.35
CA GLY A 33 12.33 1.23 -14.49
C GLY A 33 10.92 1.81 -14.50
N ASN A 34 10.67 2.77 -15.40
CA ASN A 34 9.42 3.55 -15.44
C ASN A 34 8.18 2.75 -15.88
N ASP A 35 8.36 1.53 -16.37
CA ASP A 35 7.29 0.58 -16.69
C ASP A 35 6.72 -0.16 -15.45
N TYR A 36 7.37 0.03 -14.29
CA TYR A 36 7.02 -0.58 -13.01
C TYR A 36 6.65 0.51 -12.00
N GLY A 37 5.58 0.25 -11.26
CA GLY A 37 4.95 1.24 -10.39
C GLY A 37 3.58 0.78 -9.91
N LEU A 38 2.86 1.69 -9.28
CA LEU A 38 1.53 1.43 -8.71
C LEU A 38 0.47 2.34 -9.32
N VAL A 39 -0.74 1.80 -9.48
CA VAL A 39 -1.93 2.51 -9.97
C VAL A 39 -2.99 2.45 -8.89
N VAL A 40 -3.45 3.62 -8.44
CA VAL A 40 -4.51 3.74 -7.44
C VAL A 40 -5.82 4.09 -8.16
N GLU A 41 -6.80 3.23 -7.99
CA GLU A 41 -8.17 3.41 -8.45
C GLU A 41 -9.03 3.71 -7.21
N THR A 42 -9.65 4.88 -7.16
CA THR A 42 -10.55 5.26 -6.05
C THR A 42 -11.92 5.65 -6.62
N ALA A 43 -12.98 5.19 -5.96
CA ALA A 43 -14.35 5.52 -6.31
C ALA A 43 -15.19 5.76 -5.07
N VAL A 44 -16.03 6.79 -5.12
CA VAL A 44 -16.89 7.19 -3.99
C VAL A 44 -17.82 6.03 -3.63
N GLY A 45 -17.77 5.58 -2.37
CA GLY A 45 -18.60 4.49 -1.86
C GLY A 45 -18.10 3.06 -2.17
N ALA A 46 -17.08 2.90 -3.02
CA ALA A 46 -16.49 1.59 -3.35
C ALA A 46 -15.14 1.35 -2.66
N GLY A 47 -14.52 2.41 -2.13
CA GLY A 47 -13.21 2.35 -1.46
C GLY A 47 -12.05 2.60 -2.42
N THR A 48 -10.88 2.07 -2.06
CA THR A 48 -9.62 2.29 -2.77
C THR A 48 -9.02 0.96 -3.17
N LYS A 49 -8.71 0.83 -4.47
CA LYS A 49 -8.03 -0.32 -5.05
C LYS A 49 -6.65 0.11 -5.52
N VAL A 50 -5.63 -0.69 -5.22
CA VAL A 50 -4.25 -0.43 -5.65
C VAL A 50 -3.76 -1.61 -6.47
N ASN A 51 -3.32 -1.35 -7.70
CA ASN A 51 -2.71 -2.34 -8.59
C ASN A 51 -1.20 -2.06 -8.66
N LEU A 52 -0.39 -3.12 -8.62
CA LEU A 52 1.07 -3.03 -8.59
C LEU A 52 1.65 -3.93 -9.69
N ARG A 53 2.63 -3.42 -10.45
CA ARG A 53 3.37 -4.18 -11.44
C ARG A 53 4.83 -4.33 -11.01
N VAL A 54 5.27 -5.58 -10.80
CA VAL A 54 6.63 -5.92 -10.37
C VAL A 54 7.16 -7.13 -11.16
N PRO A 55 8.47 -7.19 -11.44
CA PRO A 55 9.07 -8.36 -12.07
C PRO A 55 9.12 -9.55 -11.11
N LYS A 56 8.80 -10.75 -11.61
CA LYS A 56 8.85 -11.99 -10.81
C LYS A 56 10.27 -12.37 -10.38
N PHE A 57 11.27 -12.01 -11.17
CA PHE A 57 12.68 -12.29 -10.93
C PHE A 57 13.52 -11.04 -11.21
N ALA A 58 14.01 -10.39 -10.16
CA ALA A 58 14.89 -9.24 -10.24
C ALA A 58 15.74 -9.15 -8.95
N PRO A 59 16.93 -8.54 -8.99
CA PRO A 59 17.74 -8.34 -7.79
C PRO A 59 16.94 -7.60 -6.71
N GLY A 60 16.77 -8.23 -5.54
CA GLY A 60 15.95 -7.71 -4.42
C GLY A 60 14.53 -8.27 -4.33
N VAL A 61 14.03 -8.99 -5.34
CA VAL A 61 12.75 -9.71 -5.28
C VAL A 61 13.03 -11.13 -4.79
N HIS A 62 12.74 -11.39 -3.52
CA HIS A 62 12.82 -12.73 -2.93
C HIS A 62 11.41 -13.21 -2.60
N VAL A 63 11.10 -14.48 -2.91
CA VAL A 63 9.88 -15.10 -2.42
C VAL A 63 10.03 -15.17 -0.89
N GLY A 64 9.24 -14.38 -0.15
CA GLY A 64 9.29 -14.44 1.30
C GLY A 64 9.04 -15.87 1.74
N LYS A 65 9.99 -16.48 2.47
CA LYS A 65 9.73 -17.73 3.18
C LYS A 65 8.53 -17.43 4.09
N ALA A 66 7.38 -18.03 3.81
CA ALA A 66 6.22 -17.94 4.67
C ALA A 66 6.68 -18.27 6.09
N ALA A 67 6.41 -17.37 7.03
CA ALA A 67 6.77 -17.55 8.43
C ALA A 67 6.21 -18.90 8.91
N SER A 68 7.10 -19.86 9.12
CA SER A 68 6.84 -21.12 9.79
C SER A 68 8.14 -21.55 10.43
N THR A 69 8.41 -20.91 11.56
CA THR A 69 9.00 -21.60 12.70
C THR A 69 8.29 -21.03 13.92
N PRO A 70 7.26 -21.70 14.47
CA PRO A 70 6.92 -21.43 15.87
C PRO A 70 8.17 -21.72 16.70
N ASP A 71 8.54 -20.71 17.48
CA ASP A 71 9.63 -20.72 18.45
C ASP A 71 9.48 -21.93 19.39
N GLU A 72 10.49 -22.81 19.38
CA GLU A 72 10.65 -23.88 20.34
C GLU A 72 11.20 -23.24 21.63
N THR A 73 10.31 -22.94 22.59
CA THR A 73 10.72 -22.53 23.94
C THR A 73 11.02 -23.78 24.77
N GLY A 74 12.28 -23.96 25.13
CA GLY A 74 12.73 -24.79 26.25
C GLY A 74 12.74 -24.02 27.56
#